data_AF-A0A7V2CWN5-F1
#
_entry.id   AF-A0A7V2CWN5-F1
#
_cell.length_a   1.000
_cell.length_b   1.000
_cell.length_c   1.000
_cell.angle_alpha   90.00
_cell.angle_beta   90.00
_cell.angle_gamma   90.00
#
_symmetry.space_group_name_H-M   'P 1'
#
loop_
_entity.id
_entity.type
_entity.pdbx_description
1 polymer ?
#
loop_
_entity_poly.entity_id
_entity_poly.type
_entity_poly.pdbx_seq_one_letter_code
_entity_poly.pdbx_strand_id
1 'polypeptide(L)'
;MNKAAKAGLSPKNLKEETRNLIGQLSINTRFTLVQMTQNYQAFRGELLAANDATKEAAGKWIDSEWTEEGQLSSRKKGVVSNERGLAGVLEFVLGLEPDTVFLISDGSFQWREGGSIGDIPPKAIQEVLKKGAQKEFRLHFIGFEMKPEDRNAWRRIARGTGGDFRELDGK
;
A
#
# COMPACT_ATOMS: atom_id res chain seq x y z
N MET A 1 -7.30 -13.63 15.06
CA MET A 1 -5.99 -13.12 15.53
C MET A 1 -5.28 -12.47 14.37
N ASN A 2 -4.92 -11.19 14.51
CA ASN A 2 -4.33 -10.39 13.44
C ASN A 2 -2.85 -10.81 13.26
N LYS A 3 -2.44 -11.22 12.06
CA LYS A 3 -1.05 -11.58 11.73
C LYS A 3 -0.07 -10.46 12.12
N ALA A 4 -0.48 -9.23 11.85
CA ALA A 4 0.17 -8.00 12.31
C ALA A 4 0.61 -8.03 13.79
N ALA A 5 -0.22 -8.55 14.70
CA ALA A 5 0.08 -8.59 16.13
C ALA A 5 1.16 -9.61 16.52
N LYS A 6 1.36 -10.67 15.74
CA LYS A 6 2.37 -11.71 16.00
C LYS A 6 3.78 -11.30 15.54
N ALA A 7 3.89 -10.41 14.56
CA ALA A 7 5.16 -9.84 14.09
C ALA A 7 5.65 -8.63 14.91
N GLY A 8 4.96 -8.25 15.99
CA GLY A 8 5.22 -6.98 16.68
C GLY A 8 4.87 -5.74 15.84
N LEU A 9 4.19 -5.90 14.70
CA LEU A 9 3.74 -4.84 13.78
C LEU A 9 2.22 -4.75 13.82
N SER A 10 1.65 -4.41 14.99
CA SER A 10 0.20 -4.19 15.06
C SER A 10 -0.24 -3.09 14.07
N PRO A 11 -1.49 -3.07 13.61
CA PRO A 11 -1.99 -1.96 12.76
C PRO A 11 -1.74 -0.58 13.38
N LYS A 12 -1.74 -0.53 14.72
CA LYS A 12 -1.35 0.64 15.51
C LYS A 12 0.15 0.99 15.36
N ASN A 13 1.05 0.02 15.42
CA ASN A 13 2.48 0.27 15.21
C ASN A 13 2.75 0.77 13.78
N LEU A 14 2.12 0.14 12.79
CA LEU A 14 2.23 0.58 11.39
C LEU A 14 1.70 2.00 11.19
N LYS A 15 0.59 2.35 11.87
CA LYS A 15 0.04 3.71 11.90
C LYS A 15 1.07 4.72 12.43
N GLU A 16 1.68 4.45 13.58
CA GLU A 16 2.69 5.33 14.19
C GLU A 16 3.96 5.44 13.34
N GLU A 17 4.47 4.33 12.80
CA GLU A 17 5.63 4.33 11.90
C GLU A 17 5.36 5.13 10.62
N THR A 18 4.16 4.98 10.04
CA THR A 18 3.74 5.75 8.86
C THR A 18 3.69 7.25 9.16
N ARG A 19 3.15 7.63 10.33
CA ARG A 19 3.13 9.03 10.79
C ARG A 19 4.54 9.59 10.93
N ASN A 20 5.44 8.84 11.57
CA ASN A 20 6.82 9.25 11.78
C ASN A 20 7.57 9.41 10.45
N LEU A 21 7.38 8.47 9.52
CA LEU A 21 7.97 8.55 8.18
C LEU A 21 7.52 9.82 7.43
N ILE A 22 6.22 10.12 7.42
CA ILE A 22 5.70 11.33 6.77
C ILE A 22 6.29 12.59 7.39
N GLY A 23 6.44 12.63 8.73
CA GLY A 23 7.08 13.74 9.43
C GLY A 23 8.50 14.02 8.95
N GLN A 24 9.24 12.97 8.59
CA GLN A 24 10.65 13.04 8.17
C GLN A 24 10.86 13.35 6.68
N LEU A 25 9.80 13.38 5.86
CA LEU A 25 9.93 13.67 4.43
C LEU A 25 10.52 15.07 4.20
N SER A 26 11.43 15.20 3.24
CA SER A 26 11.97 16.51 2.84
C SER A 26 10.90 17.32 2.11
N ILE A 27 10.94 18.66 2.22
CA ILE A 27 10.02 19.56 1.49
C ILE A 27 10.12 19.39 -0.04
N ASN A 28 11.25 18.87 -0.55
CA ASN A 28 11.45 18.58 -1.97
C ASN A 28 10.76 17.27 -2.42
N THR A 29 10.18 16.51 -1.49
CA THR A 29 9.44 15.29 -1.78
C THR A 29 7.96 15.60 -1.97
N ARG A 30 7.34 14.98 -2.97
CA ARG A 30 5.88 14.92 -3.09
C ARG A 30 5.39 13.55 -2.69
N PHE A 31 4.27 13.48 -1.99
CA PHE A 31 3.73 12.22 -1.49
C PHE A 31 2.21 12.19 -1.45
N THR A 32 1.68 10.97 -1.40
CA THR A 32 0.35 10.65 -0.91
C THR A 32 0.44 9.36 -0.09
N LEU A 33 -0.66 9.00 0.57
CA LEU A 33 -0.79 7.78 1.34
C LEU A 33 -2.07 7.06 0.93
N VAL A 34 -2.00 5.75 0.76
CA VAL A 34 -3.17 4.90 0.48
C VAL A 34 -3.19 3.77 1.48
N GLN A 35 -4.28 3.64 2.22
CA GLN A 35 -4.55 2.44 3.01
C GLN A 35 -5.43 1.51 2.19
N MET A 36 -5.19 0.21 2.29
CA MET A 36 -5.98 -0.81 1.60
C MET A 36 -6.19 -2.04 2.46
N THR A 37 -7.33 -2.67 2.26
CA THR A 37 -7.58 -4.05 2.68
C THR A 37 -8.11 -4.79 1.46
N GLN A 38 -9.35 -4.50 1.10
CA GLN A 38 -9.95 -4.85 -0.19
C GLN A 38 -10.35 -3.57 -0.96
N ASN A 39 -11.17 -2.74 -0.31
CA ASN A 39 -11.34 -1.35 -0.69
C ASN A 39 -10.10 -0.54 -0.33
N TYR A 40 -9.98 0.67 -0.87
CA TYR A 40 -8.88 1.57 -0.54
C TYR A 40 -9.36 2.98 -0.26
N GLN A 41 -8.57 3.71 0.52
CA GLN A 41 -8.79 5.11 0.83
C GLN A 41 -7.47 5.85 0.70
N ALA A 42 -7.44 6.89 -0.14
CA ALA A 42 -6.28 7.74 -0.29
C ALA A 42 -6.41 8.99 0.60
N PHE A 43 -5.28 9.46 1.13
CA PHE A 43 -5.19 10.78 1.74
C PHE A 43 -5.53 11.87 0.71
N ARG A 44 -4.93 11.78 -0.47
CA ARG A 44 -5.16 12.66 -1.62
C ARG A 44 -5.07 11.90 -2.93
N GLY A 45 -5.83 12.35 -3.92
CA GLY A 45 -5.81 11.85 -5.30
C GLY A 45 -4.68 12.42 -6.16
N GLU A 46 -3.64 12.97 -5.53
CA GLU A 46 -2.49 13.61 -6.17
C GLU A 46 -1.29 13.58 -5.22
N LEU A 47 -0.08 13.77 -5.76
CA LEU A 47 1.16 13.87 -4.97
C LEU A 47 1.38 15.32 -4.52
N LEU A 48 1.24 15.57 -3.22
CA LEU A 48 1.42 16.89 -2.62
C LEU A 48 2.83 17.09 -2.06
N ALA A 49 3.37 18.30 -2.14
CA ALA A 49 4.65 18.65 -1.52
C ALA A 49 4.62 18.44 0.00
N ALA A 50 5.68 17.85 0.55
CA ALA A 50 5.80 17.56 1.98
C ALA A 50 6.19 18.79 2.82
N ASN A 51 5.41 19.86 2.69
CA ASN A 51 5.45 21.01 3.60
C ASN A 51 4.73 20.70 4.92
N ASP A 52 4.94 21.56 5.92
CA ASP A 52 4.42 21.33 7.28
C ASP A 52 2.89 21.21 7.31
N ALA A 53 2.17 22.04 6.54
CA ALA A 53 0.71 21.99 6.46
C ALA A 53 0.20 20.66 5.88
N THR A 54 0.88 20.14 4.86
CA THR A 54 0.52 18.86 4.22
C THR A 54 0.84 17.69 5.13
N LYS A 55 1.99 17.71 5.81
CA LYS A 55 2.36 16.70 6.81
C LYS A 55 1.38 16.68 7.98
N GLU A 56 0.98 17.84 8.49
CA GLU A 56 -0.02 17.96 9.54
C GLU A 56 -1.38 17.41 9.09
N ALA A 57 -1.82 17.76 7.86
CA ALA A 57 -3.06 17.25 7.29
C ALA A 57 -3.02 15.72 7.09
N ALA A 58 -1.90 15.17 6.66
CA ALA A 58 -1.70 13.72 6.55
C ALA A 58 -1.74 13.05 7.93
N GLY A 59 -1.11 13.65 8.95
CA GLY A 59 -1.18 13.17 10.33
C GLY A 59 -2.62 13.13 10.86
N LYS A 60 -3.40 14.20 10.66
CA LYS A 60 -4.82 14.24 11.04
C LYS A 60 -5.64 13.19 10.30
N TRP A 61 -5.36 12.98 9.01
CA TRP A 61 -6.01 11.93 8.22
C TRP A 61 -5.67 10.53 8.73
N ILE A 62 -4.41 10.27 9.09
CA ILE A 62 -4.01 8.99 9.71
C ILE A 62 -4.76 8.80 11.03
N ASP A 63 -4.89 9.84 11.84
CA ASP A 63 -5.58 9.76 13.13
C ASP A 63 -7.08 9.43 12.97
N SER A 64 -7.77 10.05 12.01
CA SER A 64 -9.22 9.90 11.83
C SER A 64 -9.63 8.76 10.88
N GLU A 65 -8.83 8.47 9.86
CA GLU A 65 -9.24 7.61 8.76
C GLU A 65 -8.64 6.20 8.82
N TRP A 66 -7.49 6.01 9.44
CA TRP A 66 -6.77 4.74 9.46
C TRP A 66 -7.57 3.66 10.18
N THR A 67 -7.79 2.52 9.52
CA THR A 67 -8.49 1.37 10.12
C THR A 67 -7.52 0.42 10.81
N GLU A 68 -7.83 0.04 12.05
CA GLU A 68 -7.11 -1.00 12.78
C GLU A 68 -7.84 -2.36 12.73
N GLU A 69 -9.11 -2.36 12.33
CA GLU A 69 -10.00 -3.53 12.32
C GLU A 69 -9.84 -4.42 11.07
N GLY A 70 -9.03 -4.00 10.10
CA GLY A 70 -8.75 -4.78 8.90
C GLY A 70 -9.88 -4.76 7.86
N GLN A 71 -10.86 -3.87 7.98
CA GLN A 71 -11.91 -3.65 6.98
C GLN A 71 -12.10 -2.16 6.68
N LEU A 72 -12.39 -1.87 5.41
CA LEU A 72 -12.76 -0.53 4.91
C LEU A 72 -14.15 -0.60 4.28
N SER A 73 -15.16 -0.07 4.98
CA SER A 73 -16.54 -0.03 4.48
C SER A 73 -16.65 0.85 3.25
N SER A 74 -17.22 0.33 2.16
CA SER A 74 -17.49 1.10 0.93
C SER A 74 -18.48 2.25 1.13
N ARG A 75 -19.23 2.25 2.24
CA ARG A 75 -20.16 3.34 2.60
C ARG A 75 -19.45 4.53 3.23
N LYS A 76 -18.20 4.38 3.67
CA LYS A 76 -17.43 5.46 4.29
C LYS A 76 -16.99 6.45 3.22
N LYS A 77 -17.18 7.75 3.48
CA LYS A 77 -16.82 8.82 2.54
C LYS A 77 -15.34 8.74 2.16
N GLY A 78 -15.04 8.83 0.87
CA GLY A 78 -13.68 8.80 0.34
C GLY A 78 -13.08 7.40 0.17
N VAL A 79 -13.76 6.34 0.63
CA VAL A 79 -13.38 4.96 0.32
C VAL A 79 -13.83 4.62 -1.10
N VAL A 80 -12.94 4.02 -1.88
CA VAL A 80 -13.22 3.52 -3.22
C VAL A 80 -13.50 2.03 -3.14
N SER A 81 -14.66 1.62 -3.65
CA SER A 81 -15.03 0.20 -3.79
C SER A 81 -14.13 -0.45 -4.83
N ASN A 82 -13.54 -1.59 -4.49
CA ASN A 82 -12.53 -2.22 -5.33
C ASN A 82 -12.66 -3.75 -5.30
N GLU A 83 -12.97 -4.33 -6.45
CA GLU A 83 -13.10 -5.77 -6.63
C GLU A 83 -11.78 -6.41 -7.09
N ARG A 84 -10.87 -5.61 -7.64
CA ARG A 84 -9.59 -6.04 -8.22
C ARG A 84 -8.43 -6.02 -7.22
N GLY A 85 -8.74 -5.90 -5.92
CA GLY A 85 -7.76 -5.97 -4.84
C GLY A 85 -6.56 -5.05 -5.08
N LEU A 86 -5.34 -5.56 -4.82
CA LEU A 86 -4.13 -4.77 -5.02
C LEU A 86 -3.95 -4.26 -6.46
N ALA A 87 -4.42 -4.96 -7.50
CA ALA A 87 -4.24 -4.48 -8.87
C ALA A 87 -4.97 -3.14 -9.10
N GLY A 88 -6.20 -3.01 -8.62
CA GLY A 88 -6.95 -1.75 -8.72
C GLY A 88 -6.29 -0.61 -7.93
N VAL A 89 -5.71 -0.93 -6.76
CA VAL A 89 -4.95 0.05 -5.97
C VAL A 89 -3.69 0.50 -6.71
N LEU A 90 -2.95 -0.44 -7.31
CA LEU A 90 -1.76 -0.12 -8.10
C LEU A 90 -2.11 0.67 -9.36
N GLU A 91 -3.23 0.40 -10.03
CA GLU A 91 -3.69 1.22 -11.17
C GLU A 91 -3.93 2.67 -10.75
N PHE A 92 -4.61 2.88 -9.61
CA PHE A 92 -4.80 4.21 -9.04
C PHE A 92 -3.46 4.88 -8.70
N VAL A 93 -2.58 4.20 -7.94
CA VAL A 93 -1.30 4.74 -7.48
C VAL A 93 -0.38 5.08 -8.64
N LEU A 94 -0.25 4.20 -9.63
CA LEU A 94 0.60 4.42 -10.81
C LEU A 94 0.01 5.49 -11.74
N GLY A 95 -1.31 5.71 -11.70
CA GLY A 95 -1.96 6.84 -12.36
C GLY A 95 -1.54 8.20 -11.80
N LEU A 96 -0.99 8.26 -10.58
CA LEU A 96 -0.44 9.47 -9.98
C LEU A 96 1.00 9.77 -10.42
N GLU A 97 1.57 8.92 -11.28
CA GLU A 97 2.94 9.04 -11.80
C GLU A 97 4.03 9.17 -10.72
N PRO A 98 4.08 8.29 -9.70
CA PRO A 98 5.13 8.33 -8.69
C PRO A 98 6.45 7.78 -9.23
N ASP A 99 7.57 8.41 -8.86
CA ASP A 99 8.90 7.83 -9.12
C ASP A 99 9.14 6.57 -8.25
N THR A 100 8.48 6.47 -7.09
CA THR A 100 8.70 5.43 -6.11
C THR A 100 7.42 5.10 -5.35
N VAL A 101 7.13 3.80 -5.20
CA VAL A 101 6.01 3.27 -4.44
C VAL A 101 6.57 2.36 -3.34
N PHE A 102 6.16 2.60 -2.10
CA PHE A 102 6.40 1.68 -0.99
C PHE A 102 5.11 0.93 -0.66
N LEU A 103 5.11 -0.39 -0.82
CA LEU A 103 4.00 -1.26 -0.47
C LEU A 103 4.34 -2.04 0.80
N ILE A 104 3.54 -1.88 1.85
CA ILE A 104 3.71 -2.56 3.14
C ILE A 104 2.54 -3.53 3.35
N SER A 105 2.80 -4.83 3.45
CA SER A 105 1.74 -5.85 3.52
C SER A 105 2.25 -7.22 3.98
N ASP A 106 1.34 -8.09 4.42
CA ASP A 106 1.61 -9.52 4.64
C ASP A 106 1.71 -10.35 3.35
N GLY A 107 1.51 -9.70 2.19
CA GLY A 107 1.61 -10.33 0.87
C GLY A 107 0.36 -11.05 0.40
N SER A 108 -0.67 -11.15 1.24
CA SER A 108 -1.90 -11.89 0.97
C SER A 108 -3.02 -10.93 0.52
N PHE A 109 -3.33 -10.91 -0.77
CA PHE A 109 -4.31 -9.99 -1.34
C PHE A 109 -5.54 -10.70 -1.89
N GLN A 110 -6.72 -10.27 -1.44
CA GLN A 110 -8.00 -10.79 -1.92
C GLN A 110 -8.42 -10.16 -3.25
N TRP A 111 -9.14 -10.94 -4.04
CA TRP A 111 -9.70 -10.59 -5.35
C TRP A 111 -11.15 -11.07 -5.43
N ARG A 112 -12.02 -10.26 -6.02
CA ARG A 112 -13.47 -10.56 -6.13
C ARG A 112 -14.08 -10.32 -7.52
N GLU A 113 -13.29 -9.86 -8.49
CA GLU A 113 -13.78 -9.66 -9.85
C GLU A 113 -14.27 -10.99 -10.44
N GLY A 114 -15.51 -11.02 -10.91
CA GLY A 114 -16.18 -12.23 -11.39
C GLY A 114 -17.05 -12.97 -10.36
N GLY A 115 -17.28 -12.39 -9.18
CA GLY A 115 -18.29 -12.84 -8.22
C GLY A 115 -17.84 -13.93 -7.23
N SER A 116 -16.59 -14.38 -7.30
CA SER A 116 -15.99 -15.31 -6.32
C SER A 116 -14.83 -14.64 -5.58
N ILE A 117 -14.71 -14.91 -4.27
CA ILE A 117 -13.58 -14.42 -3.47
C ILE A 117 -12.42 -15.41 -3.63
N GLY A 118 -11.27 -14.91 -4.09
CA GLY A 118 -10.05 -15.70 -4.22
C GLY A 118 -8.79 -14.86 -4.03
N ASP A 119 -7.64 -15.48 -4.24
CA ASP A 119 -6.36 -14.78 -4.28
C ASP A 119 -6.21 -14.01 -5.59
N ILE A 120 -5.46 -12.90 -5.55
CA ILE A 120 -5.19 -12.10 -6.73
C ILE A 120 -4.44 -12.91 -7.81
N PRO A 121 -4.91 -12.92 -9.06
CA PRO A 121 -4.19 -13.56 -10.14
C PRO A 121 -2.83 -12.88 -10.36
N PRO A 122 -1.69 -13.62 -10.34
CA PRO A 122 -0.37 -13.01 -10.53
C PRO A 122 -0.23 -12.22 -11.84
N LYS A 123 -0.94 -12.65 -12.90
CA LYS A 123 -0.97 -11.96 -14.19
C LYS A 123 -1.57 -10.55 -14.09
N ALA A 124 -2.60 -10.34 -13.26
CA ALA A 124 -3.24 -9.03 -13.11
C ALA A 124 -2.26 -8.00 -12.55
N ILE A 125 -1.47 -8.36 -11.53
CA ILE A 125 -0.41 -7.50 -11.00
C ILE A 125 0.65 -7.21 -12.06
N GLN A 126 1.11 -8.23 -12.80
CA GLN A 126 2.11 -8.04 -13.86
C GLN A 126 1.63 -7.11 -14.97
N GLU A 127 0.36 -7.20 -15.38
CA GLU A 127 -0.21 -6.32 -16.40
C GLU A 127 -0.26 -4.87 -15.95
N VAL A 128 -0.69 -4.62 -14.71
CA VAL A 128 -0.70 -3.27 -14.13
C VAL A 128 0.71 -2.70 -14.05
N LEU A 129 1.68 -3.48 -13.57
CA LEU A 129 3.07 -3.04 -13.49
C LEU A 129 3.69 -2.81 -14.87
N LYS A 130 3.38 -3.63 -15.87
CA LYS A 130 3.85 -3.43 -17.26
C LYS A 130 3.29 -2.15 -17.87
N LYS A 131 2.01 -1.85 -17.64
CA LYS A 131 1.39 -0.58 -18.07
C LYS A 131 2.05 0.61 -17.37
N GLY A 132 2.28 0.49 -16.06
CA GLY A 132 2.99 1.50 -15.27
C GLY A 132 4.43 1.71 -15.72
N ALA A 133 5.13 0.64 -16.11
CA ALA A 133 6.54 0.67 -16.50
C ALA A 133 6.81 1.43 -17.82
N GLN A 134 5.77 1.86 -18.54
CA GLN A 134 5.94 2.88 -19.58
C GLN A 134 6.45 4.21 -19.01
N LYS A 135 6.33 4.40 -17.70
CA LYS A 135 6.93 5.48 -16.91
C LYS A 135 7.93 4.82 -15.95
N GLU A 136 9.12 5.39 -15.80
CA GLU A 136 10.11 4.84 -14.86
C GLU A 136 9.62 5.02 -13.42
N PHE A 137 9.35 3.92 -12.72
CA PHE A 137 9.03 3.91 -11.29
C PHE A 137 9.66 2.71 -10.60
N ARG A 138 9.85 2.81 -9.28
CA ARG A 138 10.36 1.71 -8.44
C ARG A 138 9.31 1.28 -7.43
N LEU A 139 9.00 -0.01 -7.39
CA LEU A 139 8.16 -0.62 -6.35
C LEU A 139 9.04 -1.28 -5.29
N HIS A 140 9.10 -0.68 -4.11
CA HIS A 140 9.66 -1.30 -2.93
C HIS A 140 8.57 -2.05 -2.16
N PHE A 141 8.84 -3.29 -1.78
CA PHE A 141 7.93 -4.11 -1.00
C PHE A 141 8.51 -4.37 0.38
N ILE A 142 7.74 -4.05 1.42
CA ILE A 142 8.07 -4.27 2.82
C ILE A 142 7.07 -5.30 3.37
N GLY A 143 7.54 -6.54 3.50
CA GLY A 143 6.75 -7.67 3.97
C GLY A 143 6.76 -7.85 5.48
N PHE A 144 5.69 -8.42 6.04
CA PHE A 144 5.65 -8.92 7.41
C PHE A 144 4.80 -10.19 7.49
N GLU A 145 5.24 -11.20 8.25
CA GLU A 145 4.57 -12.52 8.35
C GLU A 145 4.18 -13.16 7.00
N MET A 146 5.03 -12.98 5.98
CA MET A 146 4.72 -13.47 4.66
C MET A 146 4.81 -14.99 4.58
N LYS A 147 3.92 -15.61 3.81
CA LYS A 147 4.14 -17.00 3.40
C LYS A 147 5.39 -17.09 2.50
N PRO A 148 6.15 -18.21 2.52
CA PRO A 148 7.33 -18.36 1.67
C PRO A 148 7.07 -18.19 0.17
N GLU A 149 5.88 -18.60 -0.31
CA GLU A 149 5.46 -18.43 -1.69
C GLU A 149 5.26 -16.95 -2.06
N ASP A 150 4.55 -16.19 -1.22
CA ASP A 150 4.30 -14.76 -1.39
C ASP A 150 5.62 -13.97 -1.32
N ARG A 151 6.50 -14.29 -0.37
CA ARG A 151 7.84 -13.71 -0.24
C ARG A 151 8.62 -13.82 -1.55
N ASN A 152 8.65 -15.02 -2.14
CA ASN A 152 9.38 -15.26 -3.39
C ASN A 152 8.77 -14.51 -4.58
N ALA A 153 7.44 -14.46 -4.66
CA ALA A 153 6.73 -13.73 -5.69
C ALA A 153 7.01 -12.23 -5.60
N TRP A 154 6.79 -11.63 -4.43
CA TRP A 154 6.98 -10.19 -4.20
C TRP A 154 8.42 -9.73 -4.34
N ARG A 155 9.38 -10.55 -3.90
CA ARG A 155 10.81 -10.29 -4.14
C ARG A 155 11.14 -10.20 -5.63
N ARG A 156 10.57 -11.08 -6.45
CA ARG A 156 10.78 -11.05 -7.91
C ARG A 156 10.10 -9.83 -8.53
N ILE A 157 8.88 -9.52 -8.09
CA ILE A 157 8.10 -8.37 -8.59
C ILE A 157 8.83 -7.06 -8.29
N ALA A 158 9.20 -6.80 -7.03
CA ALA A 158 9.87 -5.56 -6.62
C ALA A 158 11.17 -5.34 -7.43
N ARG A 159 12.03 -6.36 -7.49
CA ARG A 159 13.29 -6.31 -8.26
C ARG A 159 13.06 -6.08 -9.76
N GLY A 160 11.98 -6.63 -10.32
CA GLY A 160 11.61 -6.42 -11.72
C GLY A 160 11.28 -4.96 -12.06
N THR A 161 10.93 -4.15 -11.06
CA THR A 161 10.71 -2.70 -11.21
C THR A 161 11.95 -1.86 -10.84
N GLY A 162 13.09 -2.49 -10.52
CA GLY A 162 14.27 -1.78 -9.97
C GLY A 162 14.10 -1.31 -8.53
N GLY A 163 13.04 -1.73 -7.83
CA GLY A 163 12.85 -1.52 -6.40
C GLY A 163 13.41 -2.69 -5.57
N ASP A 164 13.26 -2.57 -4.25
CA ASP A 164 13.77 -3.53 -3.28
C ASP A 164 12.67 -4.30 -2.56
N PHE A 165 13.05 -5.49 -2.08
CA PHE A 165 12.22 -6.28 -1.18
C PHE A 165 12.91 -6.36 0.18
N ARG A 166 12.17 -6.01 1.22
CA ARG A 166 12.58 -6.18 2.62
C ARG A 166 11.47 -6.90 3.36
N GLU A 167 11.85 -7.79 4.27
CA GLU A 167 10.91 -8.36 5.23
C GLU A 167 11.27 -7.86 6.62
N LEU A 168 10.25 -7.54 7.41
CA LEU A 168 10.39 -7.17 8.80
C LEU A 168 10.29 -8.45 9.62
N ASP A 169 11.39 -8.81 10.28
CA ASP A 169 11.40 -9.92 11.22
C ASP A 169 10.61 -9.53 12.47
N GLY A 170 9.69 -10.40 12.88
CA GLY A 170 9.02 -10.26 14.17
C GLY A 170 10.03 -10.41 15.31
N LYS A 171 10.04 -9.45 16.24
CA LYS A 171 10.83 -9.56 17.48
C LYS A 171 10.18 -10.53 18.45
#